data_AF-A0A537SPJ6-F1
#
_entry.id   AF-A0A537SPJ6-F1
#
_cell.length_a   1.000
_cell.length_b   1.000
_cell.length_c   1.000
_cell.angle_alpha   90.00
_cell.angle_beta   90.00
_cell.angle_gamma   90.00
#
_symmetry.space_group_name_H-M   'P 1'
#
loop_
_entity.id
_entity.type
_entity.pdbx_description
1 polymer ?
#
loop_
_entity_poly.entity_id
_entity_poly.type
_entity_poly.pdbx_seq_one_letter_code
_entity_poly.pdbx_strand_id
1 'polypeptide(L)' 'MSSNNLYRSNAEDCLRMAQTAVNDGDRPFWLTLAQSWLRLAERAARGGSETDTRNPRVGSQSR' A
#
# COMPACT_ATOMS: atom_id res chain seq x y z
N MET A 1 4.79 -14.73 -5.35
CA MET A 1 5.16 -13.73 -4.32
C MET A 1 3.89 -13.19 -3.70
N SER A 2 3.76 -13.19 -2.37
CA SER A 2 2.58 -12.66 -1.67
C SER A 2 2.55 -11.13 -1.75
N SER A 3 1.36 -10.52 -1.85
CA SER A 3 1.21 -9.05 -1.89
C SER A 3 1.90 -8.36 -0.72
N ASN A 4 1.90 -8.99 0.45
CA ASN A 4 2.63 -8.52 1.62
C ASN A 4 4.15 -8.36 1.38
N ASN A 5 4.80 -9.35 0.74
CA ASN A 5 6.23 -9.28 0.45
C ASN A 5 6.52 -8.22 -0.60
N LEU A 6 5.67 -8.07 -1.62
CA LEU A 6 5.78 -7.02 -2.64
C LEU A 6 5.74 -5.63 -2.00
N TYR A 7 4.79 -5.39 -1.09
CA TYR A 7 4.68 -4.11 -0.39
C TYR A 7 5.89 -3.83 0.50
N ARG A 8 6.45 -4.85 1.17
CA ARG A 8 7.68 -4.68 1.97
C ARG A 8 8.89 -4.32 1.11
N SER A 9 9.09 -5.02 0.00
CA SER A 9 10.19 -4.70 -0.93
C SER A 9 10.07 -3.28 -1.49
N ASN A 10 8.86 -2.85 -1.90
CA ASN A 10 8.67 -1.47 -2.36
C ASN A 10 8.95 -0.43 -1.26
N ALA A 11 8.62 -0.73 -0.01
CA ALA A 11 8.94 0.15 1.12
C ALA A 11 10.46 0.28 1.32
N GLU A 12 11.20 -0.83 1.26
CA GLU A 12 12.66 -0.84 1.34
C GLU A 12 13.31 -0.04 0.21
N ASP A 13 12.80 -0.17 -1.00
CA ASP A 13 13.27 0.60 -2.16
C ASP A 13 13.07 2.10 -1.95
N CYS A 14 11.89 2.50 -1.47
CA CYS A 14 11.61 3.90 -1.13
C CYS A 14 12.54 4.41 -0.02
N LEU A 15 12.86 3.59 0.99
CA LEU A 15 13.81 3.97 2.04
C LEU A 15 15.22 4.17 1.48
N ARG A 16 15.66 3.33 0.53
CA ARG A 16 16.94 3.51 -0.16
C ARG A 16 16.96 4.81 -0.96
N MET A 17 15.88 5.12 -1.68
CA MET A 17 15.75 6.39 -2.40
C MET A 17 15.76 7.60 -1.46
N ALA A 18 15.12 7.51 -0.29
CA ALA A 18 15.14 8.58 0.72
C ALA A 18 16.54 8.84 1.28
N GLN A 19 17.38 7.80 1.37
CA GLN A 19 18.76 7.91 1.85
C GLN A 19 19.70 8.53 0.81
N THR A 20 19.45 8.28 -0.48
CA THR A 20 20.27 8.81 -1.58
C THR A 20 19.72 10.12 -2.16
N ALA A 21 18.53 10.56 -1.74
CA ALA A 21 17.92 11.81 -2.18
C ALA A 21 18.79 13.02 -1.77
N VAL A 22 19.26 13.74 -2.77
CA VAL A 22 20.06 14.97 -2.61
C VAL A 22 19.17 16.20 -2.42
N ASN A 23 17.95 16.15 -2.95
CA ASN A 23 16.98 17.23 -2.87
C ASN A 23 16.13 17.14 -1.58
N ASP A 24 15.98 18.26 -0.89
CA ASP A 24 15.24 18.37 0.38
C ASP A 24 13.75 18.01 0.23
N GLY A 25 13.18 18.16 -0.97
CA GLY A 25 11.78 17.79 -1.26
C GLY A 25 11.57 16.29 -1.51
N ASP A 26 12.58 15.60 -2.04
CA ASP A 26 12.43 14.21 -2.47
C ASP A 26 12.49 13.26 -1.28
N ARG A 27 13.33 13.57 -0.28
CA ARG A 27 13.46 12.73 0.92
C ARG A 27 12.12 12.57 1.68
N PRO A 28 11.38 13.64 2.03
CA PRO A 28 10.05 13.51 2.63
C PRO A 28 9.05 12.75 1.76
N PHE A 29 9.11 12.92 0.44
CA PHE A 29 8.25 12.20 -0.51
C PHE A 29 8.50 10.68 -0.42
N TRP A 30 9.75 10.24 -0.54
CA TRP A 30 10.12 8.83 -0.48
C TRP A 30 9.77 8.19 0.88
N LEU A 31 9.97 8.92 1.98
CA LEU A 31 9.57 8.46 3.31
C LEU A 31 8.05 8.27 3.44
N THR A 32 7.27 9.21 2.91
CA THR A 32 5.80 9.13 2.90
C THR A 32 5.30 7.95 2.07
N LEU A 33 5.96 7.69 0.94
CA LEU A 33 5.65 6.56 0.07
C LEU A 33 6.00 5.23 0.75
N ALA A 34 7.16 5.14 1.40
CA ALA A 34 7.57 3.96 2.18
C ALA A 34 6.56 3.63 3.28
N GLN A 35 6.12 4.63 4.04
CA GLN A 35 5.09 4.44 5.08
C GLN A 35 3.76 3.95 4.51
N SER A 36 3.38 4.41 3.31
CA SER A 36 2.15 3.96 2.66
C SER A 36 2.22 2.49 2.25
N TRP A 37 3.37 2.05 1.73
CA TRP A 37 3.62 0.64 1.46
C TRP A 37 3.60 -0.23 2.71
N LEU A 38 4.20 0.23 3.82
CA LEU A 38 4.18 -0.51 5.08
C LEU A 38 2.76 -0.70 5.62
N ARG A 39 1.89 0.32 5.54
CA ARG A 39 0.47 0.18 5.92
C ARG A 39 -0.25 -0.86 5.07
N LEU A 40 0.01 -0.89 3.76
CA LEU A 40 -0.54 -1.91 2.87
C LEU A 40 0.02 -3.31 3.22
N ALA A 41 1.30 -3.41 3.54
CA ALA A 41 1.92 -4.66 3.99
C ALA A 41 1.27 -5.18 5.28
N GLU A 42 1.08 -4.32 6.27
CA GLU A 42 0.38 -4.66 7.52
C GLU A 42 -1.05 -5.13 7.25
N ARG A 43 -1.79 -4.41 6.40
CA ARG A 43 -3.15 -4.80 6.02
C ARG A 43 -3.17 -6.14 5.28
N ALA A 44 -2.23 -6.39 4.38
CA ALA A 44 -2.12 -7.66 3.66
C ALA A 44 -1.68 -8.83 4.56
N ALA A 45 -0.87 -8.57 5.60
CA ALA A 45 -0.49 -9.57 6.59
C ALA A 45 -1.66 -9.93 7.51
N ARG A 46 -2.50 -8.94 7.86
CA ARG A 46 -3.71 -9.13 8.69
C ARG A 46 -4.90 -9.67 7.90
N GLY A 47 -4.98 -9.34 6.61
CA GLY A 47 -6.13 -9.50 5.73
C GLY A 47 -5.90 -10.42 4.54
N GLY A 48 -5.18 -11.53 4.72
CA GLY A 48 -5.27 -12.66 3.79
C GLY A 48 -6.69 -13.26 3.66
N SER A 49 -7.67 -12.70 4.38
CA SER A 49 -9.10 -12.91 4.23
C SER A 49 -9.75 -11.57 3.90
N GLU A 50 -10.68 -11.58 2.94
CA GLU A 50 -11.57 -10.48 2.55
C GLU A 50 -10.98 -9.48 1.53
N THR A 51 -10.86 -10.00 0.31
CA THR A 51 -11.58 -9.39 -0.81
C THR A 51 -13.06 -9.18 -0.45
N ASP A 52 -13.38 -8.11 0.27
CA ASP A 52 -14.73 -7.55 0.26
C ASP A 52 -14.68 -6.15 -0.34
N THR A 53 -14.53 -6.14 -1.66
CA THR A 53 -15.27 -5.19 -2.48
C THR A 53 -16.41 -5.98 -3.11
N ARG A 54 -17.30 -6.57 -2.29
CA ARG A 54 -18.65 -6.85 -2.76
C ARG A 54 -19.31 -5.48 -2.92
N ASN A 55 -19.19 -4.95 -4.12
CA ASN A 55 -20.16 -4.01 -4.66
C ASN A 55 -21.55 -4.64 -4.41
N PRO A 56 -22.39 -4.12 -3.50
CA PRO A 56 -23.76 -4.59 -3.45
C PRO A 56 -24.38 -4.09 -4.75
N ARG A 57 -24.63 -5.02 -5.67
CA ARG A 57 -25.60 -4.82 -6.75
C ARG A 57 -26.87 -4.33 -6.07
N VAL A 58 -27.10 -3.02 -6.08
CA VAL A 58 -28.38 -2.44 -5.71
C VAL A 58 -29.35 -2.87 -6.80
N GLY A 59 -29.96 -4.03 -6.57
CA GLY A 59 -31.20 -4.41 -7.21
C GLY A 59 -32.28 -3.48 -6.70
N SER A 60 -32.50 -2.38 -7.40
CA SER A 60 -33.74 -1.64 -7.28
C SER A 60 -34.81 -2.37 -8.07
N GLN A 61 -35.39 -3.41 -7.46
CA GLN A 61 -36.78 -3.76 -7.75
C GLN A 61 -37.64 -2.55 -7.36
N SER A 62 -38.44 -2.06 -8.29
CA SER A 62 -39.59 -1.22 -7.98
C SER A 62 -40.70 -1.56 -8.95
N ARG A 63 -41.74 -2.14 -8.36
CA ARG A 63 -43.13 -2.41 -8.77
C ARG A 63 -43.56 -2.02 -10.18
#